data_AF-A0A527ZH75-F1
#
_entry.id   AF-A0A527ZH75-F1
#
_cell.length_a   1.000
_cell.length_b   1.000
_cell.length_c   1.000
_cell.angle_alpha   90.00
_cell.angle_beta   90.00
_cell.angle_gamma   90.00
#
_symmetry.space_group_name_H-M   'P 1'
#
loop_
_entity.id
_entity.type
_entity.pdbx_description
1 polymer ?
#
loop_
_entity_poly.entity_id
_entity_poly.type
_entity_poly.pdbx_seq_one_letter_code
_entity_poly.pdbx_strand_id
1 'polypeptide(L)' 'MGSAGSKEAPAITRFYGFLTTKPNTLVAPIHEKAMPMILATQEETETWLNRPWSEAKPLQGHGTGRRPS' A
#
# COMPACT_ATOMS: atom_id res chain seq x y z
N MET A 1 34.55 16.04 -36.22
CA MET A 1 34.09 15.24 -35.05
C MET A 1 33.00 16.06 -34.38
N GLY A 2 31.78 15.53 -34.30
CA GLY A 2 30.64 16.24 -33.73
C GLY A 2 29.43 15.33 -33.74
N SER A 3 29.46 14.29 -32.90
CA SER A 3 28.31 13.43 -32.68
C SER A 3 27.20 14.29 -32.07
N ALA A 4 26.08 14.43 -32.78
CA ALA A 4 24.88 15.04 -32.25
C ALA A 4 24.45 14.24 -31.02
N GLY A 5 24.50 14.87 -29.84
CA GLY A 5 24.07 14.26 -28.59
C GLY A 5 22.66 13.72 -28.76
N SER A 6 22.53 12.40 -28.61
CA SER A 6 21.25 11.70 -28.63
C SER A 6 20.43 12.23 -27.45
N LYS A 7 19.42 13.06 -27.73
CA LYS A 7 18.39 13.38 -26.73
C LYS A 7 17.62 12.10 -26.45
N GLU A 8 17.91 11.44 -25.34
CA GLU A 8 17.07 10.36 -24.83
C GLU A 8 15.65 10.89 -24.60
N ALA A 9 14.66 10.17 -25.11
CA ALA A 9 13.26 10.45 -24.82
C ALA A 9 13.02 10.33 -23.30
N PRO A 10 12.12 11.13 -22.69
CA PRO A 10 11.86 11.04 -21.27
C PRO A 10 11.40 9.61 -20.92
N ALA A 11 12.16 8.96 -20.05
CA ALA A 11 11.82 7.63 -19.55
C ALA A 11 10.45 7.70 -18.85
N ILE A 12 9.51 6.85 -19.23
CA ILE A 12 8.22 6.74 -18.55
C ILE A 12 8.46 6.03 -17.21
N THR A 13 8.56 6.79 -16.12
CA THR A 13 8.70 6.25 -14.76
C THR A 13 7.33 5.95 -14.15
N ARG A 14 7.18 4.77 -13.53
CA ARG A 14 5.97 4.38 -12.81
C ARG A 14 6.21 4.50 -11.30
N PHE A 15 5.33 5.21 -10.60
CA PHE A 15 5.38 5.38 -9.15
C PHE A 15 4.26 4.59 -8.49
N TYR A 16 4.49 4.16 -7.25
CA TYR A 16 3.51 3.50 -6.41
C TYR A 16 3.70 3.94 -4.96
N GLY A 17 2.64 3.78 -4.16
CA GLY A 17 2.64 4.00 -2.73
C GLY A 17 1.64 3.07 -2.07
N PHE A 18 1.82 2.81 -0.78
CA PHE A 18 0.92 2.01 0.04
C PHE A 18 0.36 2.84 1.19
N LEU A 19 -0.77 2.40 1.72
CA LEU A 19 -1.41 3.09 2.83
C LEU A 19 -0.81 2.66 4.16
N THR A 20 -0.86 3.59 5.11
CA THR A 20 -0.46 3.36 6.49
C THR A 20 -1.65 3.48 7.43
N THR A 21 -1.56 2.83 8.58
CA THR A 21 -2.61 2.74 9.59
C THR A 21 -2.00 2.96 10.98
N LYS A 22 -2.85 3.01 12.01
CA LYS A 22 -2.39 3.10 13.41
C LYS A 22 -1.63 1.82 13.80
N PRO A 23 -0.47 1.94 14.47
CA PRO A 23 0.26 0.77 14.94
C PRO A 23 -0.56 -0.10 15.90
N ASN A 24 -0.33 -1.40 15.83
CA ASN A 24 -0.84 -2.37 16.81
C ASN A 24 0.02 -2.41 18.08
N THR A 25 -0.37 -3.21 19.07
CA THR A 25 0.35 -3.35 20.35
C THR A 25 1.77 -3.90 20.21
N LEU A 26 2.09 -4.61 19.12
CA LEU A 26 3.42 -5.14 18.84
C LEU A 26 4.31 -4.09 18.16
N VAL A 27 3.74 -3.28 17.27
CA VAL A 27 4.47 -2.29 16.47
C VAL A 27 4.62 -0.98 17.23
N ALA A 28 3.61 -0.55 17.99
CA ALA A 28 3.62 0.74 18.70
C ALA A 28 4.86 0.95 19.60
N PRO A 29 5.34 -0.05 20.38
CA PRO A 29 6.54 0.11 21.20
C PRO A 29 7.84 0.29 20.40
N ILE A 30 7.84 -0.13 19.13
CA ILE A 30 9.02 -0.08 18.24
C ILE A 30 8.94 1.16 17.33
N HIS A 31 7.77 1.46 16.80
CA HIS A 31 7.52 2.56 15.88
C HIS A 31 6.08 3.09 16.03
N GLU A 32 5.92 4.14 16.84
CA GLU A 32 4.62 4.70 17.23
C GLU A 32 3.85 5.43 16.12
N LYS A 33 4.55 5.84 15.05
CA LYS A 33 3.98 6.79 14.08
C LYS A 33 2.93 6.16 13.18
N ALA A 34 3.18 4.95 12.72
CA ALA A 34 2.35 4.25 11.74
C ALA A 34 2.82 2.82 11.54
N MET A 35 1.91 1.96 11.06
CA MET A 35 2.24 0.67 10.48
C MET A 35 1.71 0.60 9.04
N PRO A 36 2.28 -0.23 8.15
CA PRO A 36 1.69 -0.44 6.83
C PRO A 36 0.32 -1.13 6.96
N MET A 37 -0.60 -0.79 6.06
CA MET A 37 -1.83 -1.55 5.87
C MET A 37 -1.50 -2.91 5.26
N ILE A 38 -1.93 -3.99 5.93
CA ILE A 38 -1.69 -5.37 5.49
C ILE A 38 -3.05 -6.00 5.17
N LEU A 39 -3.17 -6.57 3.97
CA LEU A 39 -4.27 -7.44 3.58
C LEU A 39 -3.83 -8.88 3.88
N ALA A 40 -4.55 -9.56 4.76
CA ALA A 40 -4.18 -10.87 5.28
C ALA A 40 -4.86 -12.02 4.53
N THR A 41 -5.94 -11.75 3.80
CA THR A 41 -6.67 -12.79 3.05
C THR A 41 -6.77 -12.48 1.55
N GLN A 42 -7.09 -13.53 0.79
CA GLN A 42 -7.33 -13.42 -0.64
C GLN A 42 -8.57 -12.55 -0.93
N GLU A 43 -9.63 -12.70 -0.14
CA GLU A 43 -10.87 -11.93 -0.28
C GLU A 43 -10.64 -10.44 -0.02
N GLU A 44 -9.79 -10.09 0.96
CA GLU A 44 -9.39 -8.71 1.22
C GLU A 44 -8.62 -8.12 0.04
N THR A 45 -7.73 -8.90 -0.58
CA THR A 45 -6.98 -8.52 -1.78
C THR A 45 -7.91 -8.31 -2.98
N GLU A 46 -8.85 -9.23 -3.21
CA GLU A 46 -9.84 -9.12 -4.27
C GLU A 46 -10.75 -7.92 -4.09
N THR A 47 -11.15 -7.65 -2.84
CA THR A 47 -11.94 -6.47 -2.48
C THR A 47 -11.16 -5.20 -2.78
N TRP A 48 -9.90 -5.14 -2.38
CA TRP A 48 -9.05 -3.98 -2.58
C TRP A 48 -8.80 -3.64 -4.05
N LEU A 49 -8.53 -4.66 -4.87
CA LEU A 49 -8.14 -4.47 -6.28
C LEU A 49 -9.33 -4.27 -7.22
N ASN A 50 -10.51 -4.79 -6.89
CA ASN A 50 -11.61 -4.91 -7.86
C ASN A 50 -12.94 -4.29 -7.41
N ARG A 51 -13.17 -4.05 -6.11
CA ARG A 51 -14.46 -3.55 -5.61
C ARG A 51 -14.49 -2.03 -5.53
N PRO A 52 -15.69 -1.41 -5.48
CA PRO A 52 -15.82 0.03 -5.29
C PRO A 52 -15.10 0.51 -4.03
N TRP A 53 -14.59 1.74 -4.06
CA TRP A 53 -13.86 2.32 -2.93
C TRP A 53 -14.63 2.30 -1.61
N SER A 54 -15.96 2.42 -1.65
CA SER A 54 -16.82 2.31 -0.46
C SER A 54 -16.67 0.98 0.28
N GLU A 55 -16.39 -0.10 -0.45
CA GLU A 55 -16.18 -1.45 0.07
C GLU A 55 -14.72 -1.72 0.45
N ALA A 56 -13.77 -1.11 -0.25
CA ALA A 56 -12.34 -1.30 -0.01
C ALA A 56 -11.78 -0.43 1.14
N LYS A 57 -12.23 0.82 1.28
CA LYS A 57 -11.72 1.76 2.29
C LYS A 57 -11.80 1.26 3.75
N PRO A 58 -12.81 0.48 4.18
CA PRO A 58 -12.88 0.00 5.57
C PRO A 58 -11.71 -0.91 5.94
N LEU A 59 -11.07 -1.59 4.97
CA LEU A 59 -9.93 -2.47 5.21
C LEU A 59 -8.73 -1.73 5.84
N GLN A 60 -8.59 -0.41 5.65
CA GLN A 60 -7.56 0.41 6.29
C GLN A 60 -7.69 0.48 7.82
N GLY A 61 -8.89 0.28 8.35
CA GLY A 61 -9.16 0.33 9.79
C GLY A 61 -8.92 -0.99 10.52
N HIS A 62 -8.66 -2.09 9.80
CA HIS A 62 -8.59 -3.45 10.35
C HIS A 62 -7.28 -3.74 11.10
N GLY A 63 -6.55 -2.71 11.52
CA GLY A 63 -5.44 -2.85 12.44
C GLY A 63 -5.94 -3.41 13.77
N THR A 64 -5.62 -4.68 14.03
CA THR A 64 -5.78 -5.45 15.27
C THR A 64 -7.10 -6.22 15.45
N GLY A 65 -7.03 -7.55 15.31
CA GLY A 65 -7.85 -8.44 16.15
C GLY A 65 -8.76 -9.46 15.49
N ARG A 66 -8.95 -9.49 14.16
CA ARG A 66 -9.70 -10.60 13.55
C ARG A 66 -8.78 -11.76 13.23
N ARG A 67 -8.71 -12.75 14.14
CA ARG A 67 -8.41 -14.12 13.69
C ARG A 67 -9.55 -14.54 12.75
N PRO A 68 -9.27 -15.14 11.59
CA PRO A 68 -10.28 -15.93 10.90
C PRO A 68 -10.77 -17.01 11.89
N SER A 69 -12.09 -17.17 12.01
CA SER A 69 -12.73 -18.25 12.77
C SER A 69 -12.31 -19.61 12.22
#